data_AF-A0A8C5KMX8-F1
#
_entry.id   AF-A0A8C5KMX8-F1
#
_cell.length_a   1.000
_cell.length_b   1.000
_cell.length_c   1.000
_cell.angle_alpha   90.00
_cell.angle_beta   90.00
_cell.angle_gamma   90.00
#
_symmetry.space_group_name_H-M   'P 1'
#
loop_
_entity.id
_entity.type
_entity.pdbx_description
1 polymer ?
#
loop_
_entity_poly.entity_id
_entity_poly.type
_entity_poly.pdbx_seq_one_letter_code
_entity_poly.pdbx_strand_id
1 'polypeptide(L)'
;MAASVSAASESQFTNILPEPSKSNGSVARHSSSPYVLYPADKPFLNSDLRRSPNKPTLAYPESNSRAIFSALKNLQDKIRRLELERIQAEESVKTLSRETIEYKKVLDEQIQERENSKNEESKHNQELTSQLLAAENKCNLLEKQLEYMRNMIKHAEMERTSVLEKQVSLERERQHDQTHVQNQLEKLDLLEQEYNKLTTMQVLAEKKMQELEAKLREEEQERKRMQAKAAELQTGLEANRLIFEDKATSHAPSTRKIKKKKSKPPEKSTSPSHAVVANVQHVLHLMKHHSKALCNDRVINNVPLAKQVSARSSKTKKSVTPPSSSSINEELSEVLQTLQDEFGQMSFDHQQLAKLIQESPTVELKDNLECELEALVGRMEAKANQITKVRKYQAQLERQKTDKQKELKANKKTLNEEGISSNRSSGVTVTSKKEFVKLKPGEKSKKNLQLLKDMQTIQSSLQRSNLCWDY
;
A
#
# COMPACT_ATOMS: atom_id res chain seq x y z
N MET A 1 -44.05 32.14 -22.06
CA MET A 1 -44.47 33.52 -21.70
C MET A 1 -43.31 34.42 -22.09
N ALA A 2 -43.43 35.48 -22.89
CA ALA A 2 -44.54 36.07 -23.68
C ALA A 2 -43.94 36.44 -25.08
N ALA A 3 -44.62 36.57 -26.23
CA ALA A 3 -45.82 37.33 -26.62
C ALA A 3 -45.66 38.86 -26.39
N SER A 4 -45.78 39.79 -27.36
CA SER A 4 -45.99 39.77 -28.84
C SER A 4 -45.27 41.03 -29.44
N VAL A 5 -45.53 41.70 -30.59
CA VAL A 5 -46.60 41.84 -31.62
C VAL A 5 -45.96 42.27 -32.97
N SER A 6 -46.64 42.09 -34.11
CA SER A 6 -46.19 42.45 -35.48
C SER A 6 -46.42 43.92 -35.89
N ALA A 7 -45.71 44.38 -36.95
CA ALA A 7 -46.17 45.44 -37.87
C ALA A 7 -45.45 45.33 -39.25
N ALA A 8 -46.03 45.92 -40.31
CA ALA A 8 -45.48 45.91 -41.67
C ALA A 8 -45.75 47.25 -42.40
N SER A 9 -45.01 47.56 -43.47
CA SER A 9 -45.41 48.48 -44.54
C SER A 9 -44.51 48.36 -45.77
N GLU A 10 -45.10 48.52 -46.95
CA GLU A 10 -44.41 48.69 -48.24
C GLU A 10 -44.20 50.18 -48.55
N SER A 11 -43.28 50.52 -49.45
CA SER A 11 -43.32 51.79 -50.20
C SER A 11 -42.61 51.64 -51.55
N GLN A 12 -43.29 52.02 -52.62
CA GLN A 12 -42.70 52.19 -53.96
C GLN A 12 -42.46 53.70 -54.23
N PHE A 13 -42.24 54.07 -55.51
CA PHE A 13 -42.01 55.42 -56.07
C PHE A 13 -40.61 56.03 -55.81
N THR A 14 -39.90 56.68 -56.75
CA THR A 14 -39.79 56.66 -58.24
C THR A 14 -38.79 57.76 -58.66
N ASN A 15 -38.25 57.71 -59.88
CA ASN A 15 -37.72 58.87 -60.64
C ASN A 15 -36.41 59.54 -60.10
N ILE A 16 -35.59 60.27 -60.87
CA ILE A 16 -35.68 60.78 -62.26
C ILE A 16 -34.27 60.76 -62.93
N LEU A 17 -34.21 60.76 -64.27
CA LEU A 17 -32.99 60.93 -65.09
C LEU A 17 -33.07 62.29 -65.85
N PRO A 18 -31.96 63.01 -66.11
CA PRO A 18 -31.46 63.04 -67.50
C PRO A 18 -29.93 63.20 -67.68
N GLU A 19 -29.42 62.79 -68.86
CA GLU A 19 -28.10 63.20 -69.38
C GLU A 19 -28.07 64.68 -69.85
N PRO A 20 -26.89 65.33 -69.89
CA PRO A 20 -26.64 66.47 -70.76
C PRO A 20 -26.32 66.03 -72.20
N SER A 21 -27.06 66.56 -73.18
CA SER A 21 -27.01 66.11 -74.59
C SER A 21 -25.90 66.75 -75.43
N LYS A 22 -25.54 66.11 -76.55
CA LYS A 22 -24.69 66.70 -77.61
C LYS A 22 -25.39 67.87 -78.31
N SER A 23 -24.70 69.00 -78.50
CA SER A 23 -25.21 70.13 -79.30
C SER A 23 -24.22 70.55 -80.40
N ASN A 24 -24.57 70.35 -81.67
CA ASN A 24 -23.83 70.93 -82.80
C ASN A 24 -24.17 72.42 -82.93
N GLY A 25 -23.20 73.30 -82.66
CA GLY A 25 -23.35 74.76 -82.79
C GLY A 25 -22.66 75.31 -84.03
N SER A 26 -23.38 75.41 -85.16
CA SER A 26 -22.90 76.13 -86.35
C SER A 26 -23.06 77.64 -86.17
N VAL A 27 -21.97 78.40 -86.21
CA VAL A 27 -22.00 79.87 -86.31
C VAL A 27 -20.96 80.34 -87.31
N ALA A 28 -21.39 80.65 -88.53
CA ALA A 28 -20.58 81.44 -89.45
C ALA A 28 -20.51 82.90 -88.97
N ARG A 29 -19.31 83.51 -89.03
CA ARG A 29 -19.16 84.97 -88.95
C ARG A 29 -18.30 85.47 -90.11
N HIS A 30 -18.98 86.06 -91.09
CA HIS A 30 -18.32 86.89 -92.10
C HIS A 30 -17.73 88.13 -91.42
N SER A 31 -16.51 88.51 -91.82
CA SER A 31 -15.90 89.80 -91.44
C SER A 31 -15.02 90.33 -92.58
N SER A 32 -15.62 90.45 -93.77
CA SER A 32 -15.03 91.12 -94.92
C SER A 32 -14.99 92.64 -94.70
N SER A 33 -14.01 93.10 -93.91
CA SER A 33 -13.76 94.53 -93.71
C SER A 33 -13.27 95.17 -95.02
N PRO A 34 -13.89 96.27 -95.50
CA PRO A 34 -13.41 97.00 -96.66
C PRO A 34 -12.17 97.81 -96.26
N TYR A 35 -11.00 97.20 -96.33
CA TYR A 35 -9.73 97.84 -96.03
C TYR A 35 -9.39 98.88 -97.12
N VAL A 36 -9.83 100.12 -96.92
CA VAL A 36 -9.48 101.26 -97.77
C VAL A 36 -7.98 101.51 -97.64
N LEU A 37 -7.24 101.26 -98.73
CA LEU A 37 -5.78 101.39 -98.74
C LEU A 37 -5.39 102.86 -98.51
N TYR A 38 -4.62 103.13 -97.45
CA TYR A 38 -4.22 104.49 -97.10
C TYR A 38 -3.34 105.10 -98.21
N PRO A 39 -3.65 106.31 -98.74
CA PRO A 39 -2.91 106.89 -99.86
C PRO A 39 -1.43 107.17 -99.51
N ALA A 40 -0.50 106.43 -100.14
CA ALA A 40 0.94 106.45 -99.82
C ALA A 40 1.61 107.84 -100.00
N ASP A 41 0.99 108.72 -100.77
CA ASP A 41 1.45 110.06 -101.15
C ASP A 41 0.60 111.19 -100.50
N LYS A 42 -0.08 110.92 -99.38
CA LYS A 42 -0.58 111.93 -98.42
C LYS A 42 -0.18 111.56 -96.98
N PRO A 43 0.55 112.42 -96.23
CA PRO A 43 0.93 112.12 -94.85
C PRO A 43 -0.28 112.13 -93.90
N PHE A 44 -1.26 113.00 -94.13
CA PHE A 44 -2.51 113.10 -93.39
C PHE A 44 -3.69 113.25 -94.35
N LEU A 45 -4.85 112.67 -94.00
CA LEU A 45 -6.05 112.68 -94.84
C LEU A 45 -6.52 114.09 -95.24
N ASN A 46 -6.46 115.05 -94.30
CA ASN A 46 -6.93 116.43 -94.48
C ASN A 46 -5.82 117.41 -94.90
N SER A 47 -4.82 116.93 -95.65
CA SER A 47 -3.73 117.77 -96.19
C SER A 47 -3.69 117.73 -97.70
N ASP A 48 -3.64 118.90 -98.35
CA ASP A 48 -3.44 119.03 -99.80
C ASP A 48 -1.97 118.97 -100.22
N LEU A 49 -1.05 118.88 -99.26
CA LEU A 49 0.37 118.79 -99.51
C LEU A 49 0.76 117.39 -100.03
N ARG A 50 0.66 117.20 -101.35
CA ARG A 50 1.21 116.04 -102.06
C ARG A 50 2.74 116.08 -102.05
N ARG A 51 3.39 114.96 -101.74
CA ARG A 51 4.84 114.76 -101.94
C ARG A 51 5.11 113.93 -103.20
N SER A 52 6.33 113.99 -103.72
CA SER A 52 6.70 113.27 -104.95
C SER A 52 6.70 111.75 -104.73
N PRO A 53 6.32 110.94 -105.74
CA PRO A 53 6.03 109.51 -105.58
C PRO A 53 7.24 108.64 -105.23
N ASN A 54 8.47 109.18 -105.24
CA ASN A 54 9.70 108.42 -105.06
C ASN A 54 10.10 108.20 -103.58
N LYS A 55 9.31 108.69 -102.61
CA LYS A 55 9.50 108.42 -101.16
C LYS A 55 8.15 108.30 -100.43
N PRO A 56 7.60 107.09 -100.23
CA PRO A 56 6.40 106.90 -99.42
C PRO A 56 6.65 107.31 -97.97
N THR A 57 5.66 107.91 -97.32
CA THR A 57 5.78 108.41 -95.95
C THR A 57 5.16 107.42 -94.97
N LEU A 58 5.99 106.61 -94.29
CA LEU A 58 5.55 105.72 -93.22
C LEU A 58 5.21 106.53 -91.96
N ALA A 59 4.06 106.26 -91.35
CA ALA A 59 3.52 107.03 -90.23
C ALA A 59 4.16 106.73 -88.85
N TYR A 60 5.10 105.78 -88.77
CA TYR A 60 5.77 105.38 -87.52
C TYR A 60 7.29 105.17 -87.73
N PRO A 61 8.15 105.52 -86.75
CA PRO A 61 9.59 105.26 -86.81
C PRO A 61 9.90 103.76 -86.78
N GLU A 62 10.54 103.25 -87.84
CA GLU A 62 10.65 101.80 -88.07
C GLU A 62 11.78 101.11 -87.27
N SER A 63 12.75 101.87 -86.74
CA SER A 63 14.02 101.33 -86.20
C SER A 63 13.88 100.35 -85.03
N ASN A 64 12.84 100.49 -84.20
CA ASN A 64 12.66 99.69 -82.97
C ASN A 64 11.53 98.66 -83.08
N SER A 65 10.73 98.71 -84.15
CA SER A 65 9.53 97.87 -84.34
C SER A 65 9.85 96.37 -84.22
N ARG A 66 10.90 95.91 -84.90
CA ARG A 66 11.35 94.50 -84.91
C ARG A 66 11.79 94.00 -83.54
N ALA A 67 12.33 94.87 -82.69
CA ALA A 67 12.70 94.53 -81.30
C ALA A 67 11.48 94.45 -80.38
N ILE A 68 10.47 95.31 -80.59
CA ILE A 68 9.20 95.25 -79.86
C ILE A 68 8.44 93.96 -80.25
N PHE A 69 8.35 93.64 -81.55
CA PHE A 69 7.71 92.40 -82.00
C PHE A 69 8.45 91.13 -81.55
N SER A 70 9.80 91.13 -81.49
CA SER A 70 10.54 89.97 -80.97
C SER A 70 10.38 89.81 -79.46
N ALA A 71 10.33 90.92 -78.70
CA ALA A 71 10.05 90.89 -77.26
C ALA A 71 8.62 90.41 -76.96
N LEU A 72 7.61 90.93 -77.68
CA LEU A 72 6.22 90.48 -77.56
C LEU A 72 6.07 89.00 -77.91
N LYS A 73 6.70 88.54 -79.00
CA LYS A 73 6.69 87.11 -79.36
C LYS A 73 7.39 86.24 -78.32
N ASN A 74 8.55 86.66 -77.81
CA ASN A 74 9.25 85.94 -76.75
C ASN A 74 8.40 85.84 -75.47
N LEU A 75 7.69 86.91 -75.11
CA LEU A 75 6.74 86.93 -74.00
C LEU A 75 5.55 85.98 -74.24
N GLN A 76 4.96 85.97 -75.43
CA GLN A 76 3.90 85.03 -75.82
C GLN A 76 4.39 83.57 -75.76
N ASP A 77 5.56 83.27 -76.33
CA ASP A 77 6.18 81.94 -76.26
C ASP A 77 6.50 81.53 -74.81
N LYS A 78 6.84 82.49 -73.93
CA LYS A 78 7.09 82.24 -72.50
C LYS A 78 5.80 82.02 -71.71
N ILE A 79 4.74 82.79 -71.98
CA ILE A 79 3.40 82.57 -71.40
C ILE A 79 2.91 81.17 -71.79
N ARG A 80 2.97 80.82 -73.08
CA ARG A 80 2.54 79.49 -73.56
C ARG A 80 3.33 78.33 -72.92
N ARG A 81 4.63 78.50 -72.66
CA ARG A 81 5.44 77.51 -71.91
C ARG A 81 4.96 77.40 -70.46
N LEU A 82 4.81 78.53 -69.76
CA LEU A 82 4.33 78.57 -68.37
C LEU A 82 2.91 78.00 -68.22
N GLU A 83 2.02 78.20 -69.20
CA GLU A 83 0.68 77.60 -69.23
C GLU A 83 0.74 76.08 -69.36
N LEU A 84 1.63 75.55 -70.21
CA LEU A 84 1.83 74.11 -70.39
C LEU A 84 2.48 73.48 -69.15
N GLU A 85 3.50 74.12 -68.58
CA GLU A 85 4.14 73.76 -67.31
C GLU A 85 3.11 73.77 -66.16
N ARG A 86 2.19 74.75 -66.12
CA ARG A 86 1.10 74.80 -65.13
C ARG A 86 0.13 73.63 -65.26
N ILE A 87 -0.26 73.28 -66.49
CA ILE A 87 -1.14 72.13 -66.76
C ILE A 87 -0.45 70.83 -66.33
N GLN A 88 0.82 70.65 -66.69
CA GLN A 88 1.61 69.48 -66.31
C GLN A 88 1.77 69.36 -64.78
N ALA A 89 2.00 70.47 -64.08
CA ALA A 89 2.07 70.50 -62.62
C ALA A 89 0.71 70.19 -61.97
N GLU A 90 -0.39 70.74 -62.50
CA GLU A 90 -1.74 70.40 -62.06
C GLU A 90 -2.07 68.91 -62.26
N GLU A 91 -1.68 68.33 -63.39
CA GLU A 91 -1.88 66.90 -63.66
C GLU A 91 -1.05 66.03 -62.72
N SER A 92 0.21 66.39 -62.45
CA SER A 92 1.06 65.70 -61.48
C SER A 92 0.48 65.75 -60.05
N VAL A 93 -0.08 66.88 -59.62
CA VAL A 93 -0.81 66.96 -58.33
C VAL A 93 -2.08 66.09 -58.34
N LYS A 94 -2.78 65.97 -59.49
CA LYS A 94 -3.97 65.11 -59.66
C LYS A 94 -3.63 63.62 -59.77
N THR A 95 -2.42 63.21 -60.15
CA THR A 95 -1.97 61.80 -60.06
C THR A 95 -1.55 61.48 -58.62
N LEU A 96 -0.64 62.28 -58.03
CA LEU A 96 -0.19 62.12 -56.65
C LEU A 96 -1.35 62.10 -55.63
N SER A 97 -2.39 62.93 -55.84
CA SER A 97 -3.60 62.94 -55.01
C SER A 97 -4.41 61.64 -55.10
N ARG A 98 -4.52 61.04 -56.31
CA ARG A 98 -5.19 59.73 -56.49
C ARG A 98 -4.37 58.59 -55.91
N GLU A 99 -3.07 58.57 -56.20
CA GLU A 99 -2.11 57.61 -55.64
C GLU A 99 -2.15 57.64 -54.10
N THR A 100 -2.18 58.83 -53.49
CA THR A 100 -2.29 58.99 -52.02
C THR A 100 -3.60 58.40 -51.47
N ILE A 101 -4.73 58.56 -52.17
CA ILE A 101 -6.02 57.98 -51.78
C ILE A 101 -6.00 56.45 -51.95
N GLU A 102 -5.39 55.93 -53.02
CA GLU A 102 -5.26 54.49 -53.27
C GLU A 102 -4.32 53.82 -52.25
N TYR A 103 -3.17 54.42 -51.94
CA TYR A 103 -2.28 53.95 -50.87
C TYR A 103 -2.97 53.96 -49.50
N LYS A 104 -3.77 54.99 -49.19
CA LYS A 104 -4.56 55.02 -47.95
C LYS A 104 -5.58 53.89 -47.94
N LYS A 105 -6.33 53.69 -49.03
CA LYS A 105 -7.33 52.63 -49.16
C LYS A 105 -6.72 51.24 -48.94
N VAL A 106 -5.59 50.95 -49.57
CA VAL A 106 -4.88 49.66 -49.40
C VAL A 106 -4.37 49.47 -47.96
N LEU A 107 -3.94 50.54 -47.29
CA LEU A 107 -3.53 50.49 -45.88
C LEU A 107 -4.72 50.26 -44.95
N ASP A 108 -5.84 50.97 -45.17
CA ASP A 108 -7.09 50.79 -44.41
C ASP A 108 -7.65 49.35 -44.61
N GLU A 109 -7.61 48.82 -45.84
CA GLU A 109 -7.99 47.43 -46.16
C GLU A 109 -7.08 46.40 -45.47
N GLN A 110 -5.74 46.60 -45.48
CA GLN A 110 -4.80 45.71 -44.80
C GLN A 110 -4.97 45.71 -43.26
N ILE A 111 -5.36 46.85 -42.67
CA ILE A 111 -5.70 46.94 -41.25
C ILE A 111 -6.96 46.12 -40.97
N GLN A 112 -8.02 46.30 -41.78
CA GLN A 112 -9.28 45.57 -41.63
C GLN A 112 -9.10 44.05 -41.81
N GLU A 113 -8.28 43.60 -42.76
CA GLU A 113 -7.94 42.18 -42.95
C GLU A 113 -7.24 41.58 -41.73
N ARG A 114 -6.31 42.32 -41.10
CA ARG A 114 -5.65 41.88 -39.86
C ARG A 114 -6.61 41.79 -38.69
N GLU A 115 -7.50 42.76 -38.51
CA GLU A 115 -8.50 42.73 -37.45
C GLU A 115 -9.51 41.60 -37.65
N ASN A 116 -9.99 41.39 -38.89
CA ASN A 116 -10.86 40.28 -39.25
C ASN A 116 -10.19 38.93 -38.97
N SER A 117 -8.94 38.74 -39.42
CA SER A 117 -8.18 37.51 -39.17
C SER A 117 -8.04 37.21 -37.68
N LYS A 118 -7.65 38.22 -36.89
CA LYS A 118 -7.52 38.12 -35.43
C LYS A 118 -8.86 37.86 -34.73
N ASN A 119 -9.96 38.37 -35.27
CA ASN A 119 -11.30 38.09 -34.75
C ASN A 119 -11.71 36.64 -35.04
N GLU A 120 -11.48 36.10 -36.24
CA GLU A 120 -11.74 34.68 -36.53
C GLU A 120 -10.82 33.75 -35.72
N GLU A 121 -9.54 34.08 -35.56
CA GLU A 121 -8.63 33.40 -34.62
C GLU A 121 -9.21 33.39 -33.19
N SER A 122 -9.74 34.51 -32.71
CA SER A 122 -10.30 34.60 -31.37
C SER A 122 -11.57 33.74 -31.20
N LYS A 123 -12.44 33.67 -32.22
CA LYS A 123 -13.62 32.79 -32.25
C LYS A 123 -13.21 31.33 -32.26
N HIS A 124 -12.25 30.95 -33.09
CA HIS A 124 -11.76 29.58 -33.16
C HIS A 124 -11.14 29.13 -31.83
N ASN A 125 -10.37 30.00 -31.16
CA ASN A 125 -9.86 29.73 -29.82
C ASN A 125 -10.97 29.60 -28.77
N GLN A 126 -12.03 30.41 -28.82
CA GLN A 126 -13.21 30.28 -27.94
C GLN A 126 -13.97 28.97 -28.19
N GLU A 127 -14.14 28.57 -29.46
CA GLU A 127 -14.77 27.31 -29.82
C GLU A 127 -13.93 26.11 -29.34
N LEU A 128 -12.61 26.12 -29.60
CA LEU A 128 -11.68 25.09 -29.13
C LEU A 128 -11.70 24.98 -27.60
N THR A 129 -11.71 26.10 -26.88
CA THR A 129 -11.86 26.14 -25.41
C THR A 129 -13.18 25.51 -24.97
N SER A 130 -14.27 25.78 -25.69
CA SER A 130 -15.60 25.20 -25.41
C SER A 130 -15.64 23.69 -25.69
N GLN A 131 -14.99 23.23 -26.76
CA GLN A 131 -14.85 21.81 -27.08
C GLN A 131 -13.98 21.06 -26.05
N LEU A 132 -12.88 21.67 -25.58
CA LEU A 132 -12.05 21.13 -24.50
C LEU A 132 -12.83 21.00 -23.19
N LEU A 133 -13.55 22.04 -22.78
CA LEU A 133 -14.39 22.03 -21.58
C LEU A 133 -15.53 21.00 -21.69
N ALA A 134 -16.11 20.79 -22.87
CA ALA A 134 -17.10 19.73 -23.11
C ALA A 134 -16.48 18.32 -23.01
N ALA A 135 -15.24 18.13 -23.50
CA ALA A 135 -14.51 16.88 -23.37
C ALA A 135 -14.11 16.59 -21.90
N GLU A 136 -13.64 17.60 -21.18
CA GLU A 136 -13.31 17.53 -19.75
C GLU A 136 -14.53 17.11 -18.92
N ASN A 137 -15.68 17.76 -19.13
CA ASN A 137 -16.93 17.38 -18.46
C ASN A 137 -17.38 15.93 -18.77
N LYS A 138 -17.12 15.45 -19.99
CA LYS A 138 -17.38 14.05 -20.37
C LYS A 138 -16.44 13.08 -19.66
N CYS A 139 -15.15 13.42 -19.52
CA CYS A 139 -14.20 12.64 -18.73
C CYS A 139 -14.59 12.60 -17.25
N ASN A 140 -14.88 13.76 -16.65
CA ASN A 140 -15.33 13.90 -15.26
C ASN A 140 -16.60 13.08 -14.94
N LEU A 141 -17.51 12.91 -15.91
CA LEU A 141 -18.68 12.05 -15.77
C LEU A 141 -18.31 10.55 -15.80
N LEU A 142 -17.43 10.15 -16.73
CA LEU A 142 -16.95 8.76 -16.83
C LEU A 142 -16.12 8.35 -15.61
N GLU A 143 -15.31 9.25 -15.06
CA GLU A 143 -14.57 9.01 -13.81
C GLU A 143 -15.50 8.78 -12.63
N LYS A 144 -16.56 9.59 -12.48
CA LYS A 144 -17.60 9.38 -11.46
C LYS A 144 -18.34 8.05 -11.64
N GLN A 145 -18.60 7.64 -12.88
CA GLN A 145 -19.20 6.33 -13.17
C GLN A 145 -18.25 5.17 -12.83
N LEU A 146 -16.97 5.27 -13.17
CA LEU A 146 -15.95 4.29 -12.82
C LEU A 146 -15.75 4.20 -11.30
N GLU A 147 -15.78 5.31 -10.59
CA GLU A 147 -15.66 5.34 -9.13
C GLU A 147 -16.90 4.72 -8.45
N TYR A 148 -18.10 4.98 -8.95
CA TYR A 148 -19.31 4.28 -8.51
C TYR A 148 -19.19 2.75 -8.73
N MET A 149 -18.68 2.32 -9.89
CA MET A 149 -18.44 0.90 -10.17
C MET A 149 -17.38 0.27 -9.26
N ARG A 150 -16.27 0.98 -8.96
CA ARG A 150 -15.26 0.52 -7.98
C ARG A 150 -15.87 0.32 -6.61
N ASN A 151 -16.70 1.26 -6.15
CA ASN A 151 -17.35 1.16 -4.84
C ASN A 151 -18.40 0.04 -4.78
N MET A 152 -19.15 -0.21 -5.87
CA MET A 152 -20.00 -1.40 -5.99
C MET A 152 -19.20 -2.72 -5.90
N ILE A 153 -18.08 -2.82 -6.62
CA ILE A 153 -17.22 -4.01 -6.60
C ILE A 153 -16.67 -4.24 -5.19
N LYS A 154 -16.13 -3.19 -4.57
CA LYS A 154 -15.62 -3.20 -3.19
C LYS A 154 -16.70 -3.63 -2.19
N HIS A 155 -17.95 -3.17 -2.35
CA HIS A 155 -19.08 -3.62 -1.52
C HIS A 155 -19.33 -5.12 -1.67
N ALA A 156 -19.45 -5.62 -2.91
CA ALA A 156 -19.68 -7.03 -3.20
C ALA A 156 -18.52 -7.93 -2.71
N GLU A 157 -17.28 -7.44 -2.73
CA GLU A 157 -16.11 -8.13 -2.18
C GLU A 157 -16.11 -8.17 -0.64
N MET A 158 -16.51 -7.06 0.02
CA MET A 158 -16.71 -7.02 1.47
C MET A 158 -17.85 -7.94 1.93
N GLU A 159 -18.97 -7.98 1.20
CA GLU A 159 -20.08 -8.90 1.48
C GLU A 159 -19.65 -10.36 1.28
N ARG A 160 -18.99 -10.67 0.16
CA ARG A 160 -18.46 -12.01 -0.14
C ARG A 160 -17.48 -12.49 0.94
N THR A 161 -16.57 -11.64 1.39
CA THR A 161 -15.61 -11.98 2.46
C THR A 161 -16.31 -12.14 3.81
N SER A 162 -17.27 -11.27 4.16
CA SER A 162 -18.08 -11.43 5.38
C SER A 162 -18.89 -12.73 5.39
N VAL A 163 -19.50 -13.11 4.26
CA VAL A 163 -20.24 -14.38 4.12
C VAL A 163 -19.30 -15.59 4.26
N LEU A 164 -18.11 -15.55 3.65
CA LEU A 164 -17.11 -16.60 3.78
C LEU A 164 -16.57 -16.73 5.21
N GLU A 165 -16.32 -15.61 5.91
CA GLU A 165 -15.87 -15.62 7.31
C GLU A 165 -16.96 -16.17 8.26
N LYS A 166 -18.23 -15.82 8.03
CA LYS A 166 -19.38 -16.40 8.74
C LYS A 166 -19.48 -17.91 8.49
N GLN A 167 -19.36 -18.34 7.24
CA GLN A 167 -19.38 -19.77 6.89
C GLN A 167 -18.22 -20.55 7.56
N VAL A 168 -17.01 -20.00 7.56
CA VAL A 168 -15.84 -20.60 8.24
C VAL A 168 -15.99 -20.59 9.76
N SER A 169 -16.76 -19.65 10.31
CA SER A 169 -17.05 -19.60 11.75
C SER A 169 -18.08 -20.65 12.16
N LEU A 170 -19.18 -20.78 11.41
CA LEU A 170 -20.19 -21.83 11.60
C LEU A 170 -19.61 -23.24 11.37
N GLU A 171 -18.67 -23.38 10.43
CA GLU A 171 -17.94 -24.64 10.21
C GLU A 171 -17.08 -25.01 11.43
N ARG A 172 -16.37 -24.04 12.03
CA ARG A 172 -15.60 -24.24 13.27
C ARG A 172 -16.48 -24.56 14.47
N GLU A 173 -17.62 -23.91 14.59
CA GLU A 173 -18.61 -24.13 15.65
C GLU A 173 -19.20 -25.55 15.55
N ARG A 174 -19.69 -25.96 14.38
CA ARG A 174 -20.19 -27.33 14.16
C ARG A 174 -19.11 -28.39 14.40
N GLN A 175 -17.86 -28.13 14.04
CA GLN A 175 -16.75 -29.03 14.35
C GLN A 175 -16.49 -29.10 15.87
N HIS A 176 -16.58 -27.99 16.60
CA HIS A 176 -16.46 -27.99 18.05
C HIS A 176 -17.57 -28.82 18.70
N ASP A 177 -18.84 -28.58 18.34
CA ASP A 177 -19.98 -29.34 18.83
C ASP A 177 -19.85 -30.85 18.53
N GLN A 178 -19.43 -31.19 17.31
CA GLN A 178 -19.18 -32.58 16.92
C GLN A 178 -18.08 -33.24 17.77
N THR A 179 -16.98 -32.54 18.06
CA THR A 179 -15.95 -33.06 18.98
C THR A 179 -16.44 -33.16 20.42
N HIS A 180 -17.27 -32.22 20.88
CA HIS A 180 -17.85 -32.24 22.21
C HIS A 180 -18.81 -33.44 22.39
N VAL A 181 -19.69 -33.70 21.42
CA VAL A 181 -20.56 -34.89 21.43
C VAL A 181 -19.73 -36.18 21.36
N GLN A 182 -18.68 -36.24 20.54
CA GLN A 182 -17.80 -37.41 20.47
C GLN A 182 -17.12 -37.71 21.81
N ASN A 183 -16.64 -36.68 22.51
CA ASN A 183 -16.05 -36.82 23.85
C ASN A 183 -17.08 -37.24 24.92
N GLN A 184 -18.36 -36.85 24.77
CA GLN A 184 -19.43 -37.31 25.65
C GLN A 184 -19.75 -38.80 25.41
N LEU A 185 -19.76 -39.26 24.16
CA LEU A 185 -19.97 -40.67 23.82
C LEU A 185 -18.82 -41.55 24.36
N GLU A 186 -17.57 -41.17 24.13
CA GLU A 186 -16.40 -41.90 24.69
C GLU A 186 -16.45 -42.00 26.23
N LYS A 187 -16.94 -40.95 26.90
CA LYS A 187 -17.16 -40.97 28.35
C LYS A 187 -18.31 -41.90 28.78
N LEU A 188 -19.36 -42.05 27.97
CA LEU A 188 -20.44 -42.99 28.22
C LEU A 188 -19.98 -44.44 28.01
N ASP A 189 -19.23 -44.72 26.94
CA ASP A 189 -18.65 -46.04 26.66
C ASP A 189 -17.75 -46.53 27.82
N LEU A 190 -16.93 -45.63 28.39
CA LEU A 190 -16.10 -45.92 29.56
C LEU A 190 -16.92 -46.18 30.84
N LEU A 191 -18.03 -45.48 31.03
CA LEU A 191 -18.95 -45.71 32.16
C LEU A 191 -19.71 -47.03 32.01
N GLU A 192 -20.14 -47.37 30.79
CA GLU A 192 -20.75 -48.68 30.49
C GLU A 192 -19.74 -49.82 30.69
N GLN A 193 -18.47 -49.64 30.29
CA GLN A 193 -17.43 -50.63 30.52
C GLN A 193 -17.20 -50.91 32.01
N GLU A 194 -17.07 -49.87 32.84
CA GLU A 194 -16.90 -50.03 34.29
C GLU A 194 -18.19 -50.55 34.97
N TYR A 195 -19.39 -50.18 34.49
CA TYR A 195 -20.65 -50.74 34.98
C TYR A 195 -20.76 -52.25 34.68
N ASN A 196 -20.44 -52.68 33.46
CA ASN A 196 -20.45 -54.09 33.07
C ASN A 196 -19.41 -54.90 33.88
N LYS A 197 -18.21 -54.35 34.07
CA LYS A 197 -17.16 -54.91 34.93
C LYS A 197 -17.61 -55.04 36.39
N LEU A 198 -18.21 -54.00 36.97
CA LEU A 198 -18.79 -54.03 38.31
C LEU A 198 -19.90 -55.09 38.43
N THR A 199 -20.77 -55.20 37.42
CA THR A 199 -21.84 -56.21 37.36
C THR A 199 -21.27 -57.63 37.37
N THR A 200 -20.23 -57.92 36.57
CA THR A 200 -19.59 -59.26 36.62
C THR A 200 -18.94 -59.56 37.97
N MET A 201 -18.37 -58.56 38.64
CA MET A 201 -17.79 -58.69 39.98
C MET A 201 -18.87 -58.92 41.05
N GLN A 202 -20.02 -58.26 40.94
CA GLN A 202 -21.18 -58.48 41.79
C GLN A 202 -21.71 -59.91 41.66
N VAL A 203 -21.98 -60.40 40.44
CA VAL A 203 -22.48 -61.76 40.20
C VAL A 203 -21.51 -62.83 40.74
N LEU A 204 -20.19 -62.60 40.63
CA LEU A 204 -19.18 -63.49 41.22
C LEU A 204 -19.20 -63.45 42.77
N ALA A 205 -19.44 -62.29 43.38
CA ALA A 205 -19.58 -62.16 44.83
C ALA A 205 -20.87 -62.81 45.35
N GLU A 206 -22.00 -62.61 44.67
CA GLU A 206 -23.29 -63.24 44.99
C GLU A 206 -23.22 -64.76 44.90
N LYS A 207 -22.65 -65.31 43.81
CA LYS A 207 -22.43 -66.76 43.70
C LYS A 207 -21.57 -67.29 44.84
N LYS A 208 -20.49 -66.59 45.20
CA LYS A 208 -19.60 -66.98 46.31
C LYS A 208 -20.32 -66.91 47.66
N MET A 209 -21.25 -65.98 47.84
CA MET A 209 -22.10 -65.88 49.04
C MET A 209 -23.02 -67.11 49.14
N GLN A 210 -23.72 -67.47 48.06
CA GLN A 210 -24.57 -68.67 47.99
C GLN A 210 -23.79 -69.97 48.25
N GLU A 211 -22.56 -70.09 47.73
CA GLU A 211 -21.67 -71.24 48.02
C GLU A 211 -21.26 -71.32 49.49
N LEU A 212 -21.07 -70.19 50.18
CA LEU A 212 -20.75 -70.14 51.60
C LEU A 212 -21.98 -70.44 52.48
N GLU A 213 -23.15 -69.91 52.12
CA GLU A 213 -24.43 -70.24 52.78
C GLU A 213 -24.78 -71.74 52.65
N ALA A 214 -24.50 -72.34 51.50
CA ALA A 214 -24.69 -73.77 51.29
C ALA A 214 -23.79 -74.60 52.24
N LYS A 215 -22.51 -74.26 52.32
CA LYS A 215 -21.54 -74.92 53.22
C LYS A 215 -21.87 -74.70 54.69
N LEU A 216 -22.33 -73.51 55.07
CA LEU A 216 -22.78 -73.22 56.43
C LEU A 216 -23.97 -74.10 56.84
N ARG A 217 -24.98 -74.25 55.96
CA ARG A 217 -26.12 -75.14 56.18
C ARG A 217 -25.72 -76.61 56.26
N GLU A 218 -24.73 -77.04 55.49
CA GLU A 218 -24.18 -78.40 55.57
C GLU A 218 -23.46 -78.65 56.90
N GLU A 219 -22.57 -77.73 57.30
CA GLU A 219 -21.86 -77.79 58.59
C GLU A 219 -22.83 -77.76 59.78
N GLU A 220 -23.90 -76.96 59.71
CA GLU A 220 -24.98 -76.99 60.71
C GLU A 220 -25.70 -78.34 60.79
N GLN A 221 -25.98 -78.98 59.65
CA GLN A 221 -26.58 -80.32 59.65
C GLN A 221 -25.61 -81.36 60.22
N GLU A 222 -24.31 -81.28 59.89
CA GLU A 222 -23.30 -82.17 60.45
C GLU A 222 -23.15 -81.98 61.96
N ARG A 223 -23.10 -80.73 62.45
CA ARG A 223 -23.16 -80.41 63.89
C ARG A 223 -24.40 -80.99 64.55
N LYS A 224 -25.59 -80.87 63.94
CA LYS A 224 -26.84 -81.48 64.45
C LYS A 224 -26.77 -83.01 64.49
N ARG A 225 -26.20 -83.67 63.47
CA ARG A 225 -25.96 -85.14 63.47
C ARG A 225 -24.95 -85.57 64.55
N MET A 226 -23.85 -84.83 64.70
CA MET A 226 -22.85 -85.08 65.76
C MET A 226 -23.44 -84.88 67.16
N GLN A 227 -24.26 -83.84 67.36
CA GLN A 227 -24.95 -83.58 68.62
C GLN A 227 -25.96 -84.69 68.94
N ALA A 228 -26.75 -85.15 67.96
CA ALA A 228 -27.66 -86.27 68.13
C ALA A 228 -26.91 -87.56 68.51
N LYS A 229 -25.80 -87.88 67.81
CA LYS A 229 -24.95 -89.04 68.13
C LYS A 229 -24.26 -88.92 69.50
N ALA A 230 -23.89 -87.71 69.92
CA ALA A 230 -23.35 -87.48 71.26
C ALA A 230 -24.41 -87.69 72.35
N ALA A 231 -25.65 -87.24 72.11
CA ALA A 231 -26.78 -87.47 73.01
C ALA A 231 -27.20 -88.95 73.05
N GLU A 232 -27.16 -89.65 71.92
CA GLU A 232 -27.35 -91.11 71.83
C GLU A 232 -26.28 -91.85 72.64
N LEU A 233 -25.00 -91.51 72.46
CA LEU A 233 -23.90 -92.09 73.24
C LEU A 233 -24.00 -91.77 74.73
N GLN A 234 -24.42 -90.55 75.12
CA GLN A 234 -24.66 -90.21 76.52
C GLN A 234 -25.82 -91.05 77.09
N THR A 235 -26.95 -91.13 76.38
CA THR A 235 -28.12 -91.94 76.78
C THR A 235 -27.75 -93.42 76.90
N GLY A 236 -26.96 -93.95 75.96
CA GLY A 236 -26.43 -95.30 76.00
C GLY A 236 -25.44 -95.53 77.14
N LEU A 237 -24.62 -94.55 77.50
CA LEU A 237 -23.74 -94.63 78.68
C LEU A 237 -24.53 -94.55 79.99
N GLU A 238 -25.59 -93.75 80.07
CA GLU A 238 -26.48 -93.69 81.24
C GLU A 238 -27.32 -94.97 81.38
N ALA A 239 -27.81 -95.56 80.28
CA ALA A 239 -28.45 -96.87 80.28
C ALA A 239 -27.49 -98.01 80.67
N ASN A 240 -26.24 -97.98 80.18
CA ASN A 240 -25.21 -98.91 80.66
C ASN A 240 -24.87 -98.67 82.14
N ARG A 241 -24.86 -97.42 82.62
CA ARG A 241 -24.66 -97.10 84.04
C ARG A 241 -25.75 -97.75 84.89
N LEU A 242 -27.02 -97.64 84.50
CA LEU A 242 -28.14 -98.32 85.15
C LEU A 242 -27.95 -99.86 85.16
N ILE A 243 -27.58 -100.47 84.02
CA ILE A 243 -27.32 -101.93 83.93
C ILE A 243 -26.18 -102.39 84.85
N PHE A 244 -25.17 -101.55 85.10
CA PHE A 244 -24.10 -101.84 86.07
C PHE A 244 -24.50 -101.50 87.52
N GLU A 245 -25.29 -100.45 87.76
CA GLU A 245 -25.86 -100.11 89.06
C GLU A 245 -26.82 -101.21 89.57
N ASP A 246 -27.64 -101.79 88.69
CA ASP A 246 -28.49 -102.96 88.95
C ASP A 246 -27.72 -104.26 89.23
N LYS A 247 -26.40 -104.29 89.00
CA LYS A 247 -25.56 -105.49 89.15
C LYS A 247 -24.36 -105.32 90.10
N ALA A 248 -24.22 -104.17 90.75
CA ALA A 248 -23.18 -103.89 91.72
C ALA A 248 -23.70 -103.02 92.89
N THR A 249 -24.16 -103.66 93.96
CA THR A 249 -24.52 -102.99 95.20
C THR A 249 -23.28 -102.64 96.05
N SER A 250 -23.18 -101.37 96.46
CA SER A 250 -22.03 -100.74 97.15
C SER A 250 -20.75 -100.65 96.26
N HIS A 251 -19.93 -99.61 96.35
CA HIS A 251 -19.66 -98.71 97.48
C HIS A 251 -19.20 -97.31 96.99
N ALA A 252 -19.32 -96.28 97.82
CA ALA A 252 -18.69 -94.96 97.62
C ALA A 252 -17.60 -94.70 98.70
N PRO A 253 -16.77 -93.63 98.63
CA PRO A 253 -16.45 -92.69 97.54
C PRO A 253 -14.91 -92.62 97.26
N SER A 254 -14.40 -91.64 96.47
CA SER A 254 -13.27 -90.73 96.84
C SER A 254 -12.44 -90.11 95.68
N THR A 255 -12.07 -88.85 95.91
CA THR A 255 -11.07 -87.93 95.31
C THR A 255 -9.89 -88.44 94.44
N ARG A 256 -9.49 -87.63 93.42
CA ARG A 256 -8.23 -86.81 93.40
C ARG A 256 -8.04 -85.95 92.13
N LYS A 257 -6.98 -85.12 92.12
CA LYS A 257 -6.61 -84.08 91.11
C LYS A 257 -5.40 -84.51 90.26
N ILE A 258 -4.90 -83.59 89.39
CA ILE A 258 -3.62 -83.56 88.61
C ILE A 258 -3.83 -83.93 87.13
N LYS A 259 -3.28 -83.30 86.08
CA LYS A 259 -2.65 -81.99 85.72
C LYS A 259 -1.71 -82.30 84.53
N LYS A 260 -1.83 -81.54 83.41
CA LYS A 260 -0.76 -81.19 82.44
C LYS A 260 0.13 -82.30 81.80
N LYS A 261 0.07 -82.38 80.46
CA LYS A 261 1.16 -82.12 79.46
C LYS A 261 0.48 -81.97 78.08
N LYS A 262 0.76 -81.02 77.18
CA LYS A 262 1.93 -80.21 76.75
C LYS A 262 2.73 -80.85 75.60
N SER A 263 2.43 -80.42 74.38
CA SER A 263 3.23 -80.64 73.15
C SER A 263 3.10 -79.46 72.16
N LYS A 264 3.85 -78.39 72.43
CA LYS A 264 4.57 -77.62 71.38
C LYS A 264 5.89 -78.39 71.12
N PRO A 265 6.60 -78.28 69.97
CA PRO A 265 7.08 -77.00 69.38
C PRO A 265 7.09 -77.02 67.81
N PRO A 266 7.97 -76.31 67.06
CA PRO A 266 7.83 -74.87 66.80
C PRO A 266 8.17 -74.40 65.36
N GLU A 267 8.12 -73.07 65.13
CA GLU A 267 8.91 -72.27 64.14
C GLU A 267 8.80 -72.64 62.63
N LYS A 268 9.00 -71.75 61.65
CA LYS A 268 9.84 -70.54 61.50
C LYS A 268 9.01 -69.49 60.71
N SER A 269 9.06 -68.15 60.88
CA SER A 269 10.15 -67.19 60.65
C SER A 269 10.86 -67.39 59.29
N THR A 270 11.13 -66.38 58.45
CA THR A 270 11.52 -64.97 58.72
C THR A 270 11.03 -63.97 57.65
N SER A 271 11.11 -62.68 58.01
CA SER A 271 10.73 -61.46 57.29
C SER A 271 11.14 -61.33 55.80
N PRO A 272 10.36 -60.58 54.99
CA PRO A 272 10.85 -59.92 53.78
C PRO A 272 11.54 -58.58 54.09
N SER A 273 12.69 -58.28 53.46
CA SER A 273 13.17 -56.93 53.04
C SER A 273 14.67 -56.89 52.73
N HIS A 274 15.06 -56.72 51.45
CA HIS A 274 16.22 -55.91 51.00
C HIS A 274 16.43 -55.97 49.47
N ALA A 275 16.08 -54.90 48.73
CA ALA A 275 16.45 -54.76 47.30
C ALA A 275 16.39 -53.32 46.72
N VAL A 276 16.24 -52.27 47.54
CA VAL A 276 15.88 -50.90 47.07
C VAL A 276 16.94 -50.25 46.14
N VAL A 277 18.19 -50.75 46.14
CA VAL A 277 19.30 -50.21 45.32
C VAL A 277 19.19 -50.63 43.83
N ALA A 278 18.46 -51.70 43.50
CA ALA A 278 18.43 -52.24 42.14
C ALA A 278 17.75 -51.31 41.09
N ASN A 279 16.89 -50.38 41.53
CA ASN A 279 16.00 -49.68 40.61
C ASN A 279 16.66 -48.49 39.87
N VAL A 280 17.74 -47.90 40.39
CA VAL A 280 18.33 -46.69 39.79
C VAL A 280 19.05 -46.99 38.47
N GLN A 281 19.87 -48.05 38.42
CA GLN A 281 20.55 -48.43 37.18
C GLN A 281 19.58 -48.98 36.12
N HIS A 282 18.55 -49.71 36.55
CA HIS A 282 17.51 -50.22 35.64
C HIS A 282 16.69 -49.08 35.02
N VAL A 283 16.20 -48.14 35.84
CA VAL A 283 15.49 -46.94 35.34
C VAL A 283 16.38 -46.09 34.42
N LEU A 284 17.65 -45.86 34.77
CA LEU A 284 18.58 -45.15 33.88
C LEU A 284 18.82 -45.89 32.55
N HIS A 285 18.83 -47.22 32.55
CA HIS A 285 18.93 -48.01 31.33
C HIS A 285 17.68 -47.88 30.45
N LEU A 286 16.46 -48.01 31.02
CA LEU A 286 15.22 -47.79 30.28
C LEU A 286 15.11 -46.35 29.75
N MET A 287 15.46 -45.34 30.56
CA MET A 287 15.47 -43.95 30.12
C MET A 287 16.47 -43.70 28.98
N LYS A 288 17.58 -44.44 28.93
CA LYS A 288 18.59 -44.36 27.86
C LYS A 288 18.20 -45.11 26.58
N HIS A 289 17.31 -46.11 26.67
CA HIS A 289 16.92 -47.00 25.56
C HIS A 289 15.44 -46.89 25.15
N HIS A 290 14.73 -45.83 25.55
CA HIS A 290 13.36 -45.58 25.11
C HIS A 290 13.26 -45.48 23.57
N SER A 291 12.13 -45.92 23.00
CA SER A 291 11.89 -45.76 21.56
C SER A 291 11.58 -44.29 21.24
N LYS A 292 12.32 -43.71 20.28
CA LYS A 292 12.20 -42.30 19.89
C LYS A 292 10.80 -41.90 19.40
N ALA A 293 9.96 -42.87 19.02
CA ALA A 293 8.58 -42.65 18.58
C ALA A 293 7.63 -42.12 19.68
N LEU A 294 8.03 -42.15 20.95
CA LEU A 294 7.22 -41.69 22.09
C LEU A 294 7.71 -40.38 22.74
N CYS A 295 8.74 -39.74 22.18
CA CYS A 295 9.22 -38.45 22.67
C CYS A 295 8.57 -37.28 21.94
N ASN A 296 8.20 -36.25 22.69
CA ASN A 296 7.61 -35.02 22.15
C ASN A 296 8.70 -34.20 21.43
N ASP A 297 8.56 -34.03 20.11
CA ASP A 297 9.62 -33.57 19.19
C ASP A 297 10.16 -32.15 19.48
N ARG A 298 9.47 -31.40 20.34
CA ARG A 298 9.81 -30.04 20.78
C ARG A 298 11.02 -29.92 21.73
N VAL A 299 11.57 -31.01 22.27
CA VAL A 299 12.58 -30.95 23.35
C VAL A 299 14.02 -31.13 22.87
N ILE A 300 14.26 -31.60 21.64
CA ILE A 300 15.61 -31.83 21.09
C ILE A 300 15.90 -30.99 19.83
N ASN A 301 14.88 -30.55 19.09
CA ASN A 301 15.05 -29.79 17.84
C ASN A 301 15.16 -28.27 18.07
N ASN A 302 16.41 -27.78 18.13
CA ASN A 302 16.72 -26.34 18.10
C ASN A 302 16.71 -25.76 16.67
N VAL A 303 15.53 -25.55 16.06
CA VAL A 303 15.26 -24.55 14.99
C VAL A 303 13.73 -24.40 14.80
N PRO A 304 13.18 -23.20 14.45
CA PRO A 304 11.75 -22.94 14.63
C PRO A 304 10.89 -22.88 13.34
N LEU A 305 9.71 -23.52 13.43
CA LEU A 305 8.39 -23.02 12.98
C LEU A 305 8.00 -23.09 11.48
N ALA A 306 6.67 -23.00 11.26
CA ALA A 306 5.93 -22.60 10.06
C ALA A 306 5.50 -23.66 9.01
N LYS A 307 4.37 -24.31 9.31
CA LYS A 307 3.22 -24.64 8.43
C LYS A 307 3.45 -25.10 6.98
N GLN A 308 3.04 -26.35 6.71
CA GLN A 308 2.50 -26.75 5.40
C GLN A 308 1.19 -26.00 5.07
N VAL A 309 0.99 -25.69 3.79
CA VAL A 309 -0.31 -25.83 3.07
C VAL A 309 0.01 -26.48 1.71
N SER A 310 -0.93 -27.21 1.10
CA SER A 310 -0.63 -28.23 0.06
C SER A 310 -1.13 -27.87 -1.35
N ALA A 311 -0.30 -28.14 -2.38
CA ALA A 311 -0.70 -28.10 -3.79
C ALA A 311 0.11 -29.03 -4.74
N ARG A 312 -0.28 -30.31 -4.77
CA ARG A 312 -0.50 -31.14 -5.98
C ARG A 312 0.43 -30.99 -7.22
N SER A 313 1.29 -31.99 -7.43
CA SER A 313 1.65 -32.62 -8.73
C SER A 313 2.36 -31.80 -9.83
N SER A 314 3.66 -32.06 -10.03
CA SER A 314 4.20 -32.44 -11.36
C SER A 314 5.54 -33.21 -11.22
N LYS A 315 5.90 -34.03 -12.23
CA LYS A 315 7.16 -34.80 -12.27
C LYS A 315 8.20 -34.11 -13.15
N THR A 316 9.26 -33.55 -12.57
CA THR A 316 10.55 -33.39 -13.28
C THR A 316 11.73 -33.66 -12.33
N LYS A 317 12.81 -34.26 -12.87
CA LYS A 317 14.08 -34.39 -12.15
C LYS A 317 14.94 -33.17 -12.44
N LYS A 318 15.29 -32.38 -11.41
CA LYS A 318 16.47 -31.50 -11.43
C LYS A 318 17.14 -31.54 -10.06
N SER A 319 18.47 -31.62 -10.07
CA SER A 319 19.30 -31.60 -8.87
C SER A 319 19.38 -30.19 -8.29
N VAL A 320 18.93 -30.01 -7.05
CA VAL A 320 19.07 -28.75 -6.33
C VAL A 320 20.30 -28.83 -5.43
N THR A 321 21.35 -28.08 -5.78
CA THR A 321 22.43 -27.72 -4.85
C THR A 321 21.87 -26.80 -3.76
N PRO A 322 22.41 -26.84 -2.52
CA PRO A 322 21.94 -25.95 -1.46
C PRO A 322 22.13 -24.47 -1.86
N PRO A 323 21.23 -23.56 -1.46
CA PRO A 323 21.37 -22.14 -1.78
C PRO A 323 22.64 -21.58 -1.12
N SER A 324 23.47 -20.92 -1.94
CA SER A 324 24.56 -20.08 -1.44
C SER A 324 24.00 -18.89 -0.65
N SER A 325 24.81 -18.29 0.21
CA SER A 325 24.43 -17.11 1.03
C SER A 325 24.16 -15.82 0.22
N SER A 326 23.90 -15.94 -1.08
CA SER A 326 23.44 -14.88 -1.97
C SER A 326 21.93 -14.66 -1.85
N SER A 327 21.07 -15.67 -2.05
CA SER A 327 19.62 -15.45 -2.21
C SER A 327 18.98 -14.77 -0.99
N ILE A 328 19.36 -15.17 0.23
CA ILE A 328 18.86 -14.57 1.47
C ILE A 328 19.16 -13.06 1.57
N ASN A 329 20.16 -12.54 0.84
CA ASN A 329 20.43 -11.10 0.77
C ASN A 329 19.72 -10.41 -0.41
N GLU A 330 19.38 -11.17 -1.45
CA GLU A 330 18.57 -10.74 -2.60
C GLU A 330 17.11 -10.55 -2.16
N GLU A 331 16.50 -11.60 -1.57
CA GLU A 331 15.19 -11.59 -0.90
C GLU A 331 15.08 -10.45 0.13
N LEU A 332 16.12 -10.24 0.95
CA LEU A 332 16.17 -9.19 1.97
C LEU A 332 16.40 -7.78 1.38
N SER A 333 16.83 -7.67 0.13
CA SER A 333 16.93 -6.41 -0.61
C SER A 333 15.62 -6.08 -1.33
N GLU A 334 14.94 -7.07 -1.91
CA GLU A 334 13.57 -6.92 -2.44
C GLU A 334 12.61 -6.45 -1.34
N VAL A 335 12.63 -7.10 -0.17
CA VAL A 335 11.86 -6.66 1.01
C VAL A 335 12.22 -5.23 1.39
N LEU A 336 13.50 -4.88 1.47
CA LEU A 336 13.93 -3.51 1.80
C LEU A 336 13.36 -2.49 0.80
N GLN A 337 13.41 -2.79 -0.50
CA GLN A 337 12.89 -1.94 -1.56
C GLN A 337 11.39 -1.71 -1.38
N THR A 338 10.59 -2.79 -1.24
CA THR A 338 9.15 -2.69 -0.98
C THR A 338 8.83 -1.86 0.27
N LEU A 339 9.57 -2.06 1.37
CA LEU A 339 9.38 -1.26 2.58
C LEU A 339 9.67 0.24 2.36
N GLN A 340 10.64 0.57 1.49
CA GLN A 340 10.99 1.95 1.15
C GLN A 340 9.99 2.59 0.20
N ASP A 341 9.46 1.85 -0.77
CA ASP A 341 8.47 2.34 -1.74
C ASP A 341 7.14 2.67 -1.03
N GLU A 342 6.67 1.78 -0.14
CA GLU A 342 5.53 2.05 0.75
C GLU A 342 5.75 3.28 1.65
N PHE A 343 6.97 3.47 2.18
CA PHE A 343 7.30 4.64 2.99
C PHE A 343 7.35 5.92 2.15
N GLY A 344 7.79 5.83 0.89
CA GLY A 344 7.73 6.91 -0.10
C GLY A 344 6.30 7.34 -0.39
N GLN A 345 5.40 6.38 -0.64
CA GLN A 345 3.97 6.65 -0.84
C GLN A 345 3.36 7.35 0.37
N MET A 346 3.52 6.80 1.59
CA MET A 346 3.01 7.45 2.81
C MET A 346 3.61 8.85 3.05
N SER A 347 4.86 9.09 2.63
CA SER A 347 5.47 10.43 2.70
C SER A 347 4.86 11.43 1.71
N PHE A 348 4.41 10.95 0.55
CA PHE A 348 3.65 11.76 -0.41
C PHE A 348 2.24 12.03 0.11
N ASP A 349 1.54 11.00 0.60
CA ASP A 349 0.19 11.10 1.17
C ASP A 349 0.16 12.09 2.35
N HIS A 350 1.20 12.07 3.19
CA HIS A 350 1.37 13.02 4.30
C HIS A 350 1.50 14.47 3.82
N GLN A 351 2.26 14.74 2.75
CA GLN A 351 2.34 16.08 2.15
C GLN A 351 1.03 16.51 1.49
N GLN A 352 0.25 15.57 0.95
CA GLN A 352 -1.05 15.88 0.34
C GLN A 352 -2.10 16.18 1.42
N LEU A 353 -2.24 15.35 2.46
CA LEU A 353 -3.10 15.63 3.61
C LEU A 353 -2.76 16.98 4.27
N ALA A 354 -1.47 17.28 4.45
CA ALA A 354 -1.03 18.57 5.00
C ALA A 354 -1.41 19.80 4.14
N LYS A 355 -1.58 19.64 2.82
CA LYS A 355 -2.14 20.68 1.94
C LYS A 355 -3.66 20.76 2.06
N LEU A 356 -4.36 19.62 2.01
CA LEU A 356 -5.81 19.57 2.17
C LEU A 356 -6.26 20.21 3.49
N ILE A 357 -5.53 19.99 4.60
CA ILE A 357 -5.80 20.66 5.88
C ILE A 357 -5.67 22.18 5.78
N GLN A 358 -4.70 22.71 5.02
CA GLN A 358 -4.56 24.16 4.80
C GLN A 358 -5.68 24.72 3.92
N GLU A 359 -5.96 24.04 2.80
CA GLU A 359 -6.95 24.44 1.78
C GLU A 359 -8.42 24.28 2.24
N SER A 360 -8.69 23.44 3.25
CA SER A 360 -10.04 23.19 3.76
C SER A 360 -10.70 24.43 4.38
N PRO A 361 -11.96 24.76 4.04
CA PRO A 361 -12.66 25.93 4.56
C PRO A 361 -13.42 25.69 5.88
N THR A 362 -13.71 24.44 6.25
CA THR A 362 -14.52 24.08 7.43
C THR A 362 -13.66 23.44 8.52
N VAL A 363 -13.90 23.80 9.78
CA VAL A 363 -13.14 23.30 10.94
C VAL A 363 -13.31 21.80 11.10
N GLU A 364 -14.54 21.31 11.11
CA GLU A 364 -14.85 19.87 11.22
C GLU A 364 -14.09 19.01 10.19
N LEU A 365 -13.85 19.52 8.99
CA LEU A 365 -13.12 18.79 7.95
C LEU A 365 -11.60 18.85 8.15
N LYS A 366 -11.06 19.93 8.73
CA LYS A 366 -9.66 19.97 9.21
C LYS A 366 -9.45 18.97 10.33
N ASP A 367 -10.29 18.98 11.36
CA ASP A 367 -10.18 18.08 12.53
C ASP A 367 -10.14 16.61 12.10
N ASN A 368 -11.00 16.21 11.14
CA ASN A 368 -11.00 14.86 10.56
C ASN A 368 -9.72 14.53 9.77
N LEU A 369 -9.23 15.46 8.93
CA LEU A 369 -7.99 15.27 8.16
C LEU A 369 -6.74 15.27 9.06
N GLU A 370 -6.72 16.05 10.14
CA GLU A 370 -5.67 16.07 11.15
C GLU A 370 -5.61 14.74 11.92
N CYS A 371 -6.77 14.17 12.26
CA CYS A 371 -6.86 12.80 12.80
C CYS A 371 -6.34 11.75 11.81
N GLU A 372 -6.63 11.87 10.51
CA GLU A 372 -6.07 10.96 9.50
C GLU A 372 -4.56 11.15 9.31
N LEU A 373 -4.06 12.39 9.38
CA LEU A 373 -2.64 12.73 9.31
C LEU A 373 -1.85 12.14 10.50
N GLU A 374 -2.37 12.25 11.72
CA GLU A 374 -1.75 11.64 12.91
C GLU A 374 -1.75 10.11 12.80
N ALA A 375 -2.87 9.52 12.38
CA ALA A 375 -2.95 8.09 12.11
C ALA A 375 -1.98 7.64 11.00
N LEU A 376 -1.70 8.49 10.01
CA LEU A 376 -0.69 8.24 8.96
C LEU A 376 0.73 8.34 9.50
N VAL A 377 1.04 9.34 10.34
CA VAL A 377 2.36 9.47 10.99
C VAL A 377 2.66 8.22 11.83
N GLY A 378 1.70 7.70 12.59
CA GLY A 378 1.85 6.42 13.31
C GLY A 378 2.17 5.23 12.39
N ARG A 379 1.58 5.16 11.19
CA ARG A 379 1.93 4.15 10.16
C ARG A 379 3.33 4.37 9.60
N MET A 380 3.72 5.62 9.33
CA MET A 380 5.06 5.98 8.86
C MET A 380 6.15 5.60 9.87
N GLU A 381 5.96 5.89 11.16
CA GLU A 381 6.88 5.48 12.22
C GLU A 381 7.01 3.96 12.32
N ALA A 382 5.88 3.23 12.29
CA ALA A 382 5.87 1.78 12.30
C ALA A 382 6.63 1.19 11.08
N LYS A 383 6.58 1.87 9.92
CA LYS A 383 7.30 1.47 8.70
C LYS A 383 8.79 1.84 8.73
N ALA A 384 9.15 3.03 9.21
CA ALA A 384 10.55 3.42 9.44
C ALA A 384 11.25 2.45 10.41
N ASN A 385 10.51 1.97 11.43
CA ASN A 385 10.97 0.92 12.33
C ASN A 385 11.17 -0.45 11.64
N GLN A 386 10.33 -0.82 10.66
CA GLN A 386 10.53 -2.02 9.84
C GLN A 386 11.80 -1.90 8.97
N ILE A 387 11.96 -0.80 8.22
CA ILE A 387 13.15 -0.53 7.40
C ILE A 387 14.42 -0.59 8.27
N THR A 388 14.37 0.02 9.46
CA THR A 388 15.48 0.01 10.42
C THR A 388 15.82 -1.40 10.92
N LYS A 389 14.82 -2.28 11.14
CA LYS A 389 15.05 -3.69 11.50
C LYS A 389 15.70 -4.47 10.35
N VAL A 390 15.22 -4.28 9.11
CA VAL A 390 15.78 -4.93 7.91
C VAL A 390 17.23 -4.50 7.67
N ARG A 391 17.53 -3.20 7.70
CA ARG A 391 18.91 -2.68 7.55
C ARG A 391 19.85 -3.18 8.66
N LYS A 392 19.37 -3.31 9.90
CA LYS A 392 20.14 -3.92 11.01
C LYS A 392 20.46 -5.40 10.73
N TYR A 393 19.52 -6.15 10.16
CA TYR A 393 19.74 -7.57 9.82
C TYR A 393 20.68 -7.75 8.63
N GLN A 394 20.53 -6.95 7.56
CA GLN A 394 21.49 -6.88 6.44
C GLN A 394 22.92 -6.62 6.95
N ALA A 395 23.09 -5.60 7.80
CA ALA A 395 24.39 -5.27 8.39
C ALA A 395 24.94 -6.39 9.32
N GLN A 396 24.08 -7.20 9.93
CA GLN A 396 24.50 -8.36 10.73
C GLN A 396 24.97 -9.53 9.85
N LEU A 397 24.32 -9.77 8.70
CA LEU A 397 24.74 -10.78 7.72
C LEU A 397 26.10 -10.41 7.09
N GLU A 398 26.31 -9.16 6.71
CA GLU A 398 27.60 -8.70 6.17
C GLU A 398 28.74 -8.79 7.19
N ARG A 399 28.47 -8.50 8.48
CA ARG A 399 29.46 -8.74 9.55
C ARG A 399 29.85 -10.22 9.61
N GLN A 400 28.87 -11.13 9.62
CA GLN A 400 29.14 -12.58 9.61
C GLN A 400 29.93 -13.05 8.37
N LYS A 401 29.71 -12.46 7.20
CA LYS A 401 30.51 -12.73 5.99
C LYS A 401 31.96 -12.26 6.17
N THR A 402 32.15 -11.01 6.59
CA THR A 402 33.50 -10.42 6.72
C THR A 402 34.33 -11.09 7.82
N ASP A 403 33.73 -11.50 8.94
CA ASP A 403 34.47 -12.15 10.03
C ASP A 403 34.91 -13.57 9.66
N LYS A 404 34.06 -14.37 9.01
CA LYS A 404 34.45 -15.66 8.40
C LYS A 404 35.58 -15.49 7.37
N GLN A 405 35.55 -14.40 6.59
CA GLN A 405 36.61 -14.12 5.62
C GLN A 405 37.93 -13.65 6.26
N LYS A 406 37.89 -13.02 7.45
CA LYS A 406 39.10 -12.69 8.24
C LYS A 406 39.73 -13.95 8.83
N GLU A 407 38.93 -14.86 9.37
CA GLU A 407 39.41 -16.14 9.94
C GLU A 407 40.15 -16.99 8.88
N LEU A 408 39.58 -17.11 7.67
CA LEU A 408 40.22 -17.75 6.52
C LEU A 408 41.49 -17.03 6.03
N LYS A 409 41.62 -15.71 6.24
CA LYS A 409 42.82 -14.93 5.89
C LYS A 409 43.90 -14.99 6.98
N ALA A 410 43.54 -15.20 8.25
CA ALA A 410 44.48 -15.38 9.34
C ALA A 410 45.29 -16.68 9.18
N ASN A 411 44.61 -17.80 8.91
CA ASN A 411 45.25 -19.11 8.66
C ASN A 411 46.08 -19.19 7.36
N LYS A 412 46.12 -18.13 6.56
CA LYS A 412 46.93 -18.04 5.33
C LYS A 412 48.11 -17.05 5.43
N LYS A 413 48.43 -16.55 6.63
CA LYS A 413 49.46 -15.51 6.84
C LYS A 413 50.62 -15.91 7.74
N THR A 414 50.89 -17.22 7.86
CA THR A 414 52.03 -17.79 8.61
C THR A 414 53.06 -18.46 7.68
N LEU A 415 53.18 -17.96 6.45
CA LEU A 415 54.18 -18.39 5.47
C LEU A 415 54.36 -17.29 4.42
N ASN A 416 55.24 -16.32 4.73
CA ASN A 416 56.28 -15.79 3.82
C ASN A 416 57.05 -14.63 4.48
N GLU A 417 58.37 -14.83 4.53
CA GLU A 417 59.47 -13.84 4.53
C GLU A 417 59.56 -12.74 5.60
N GLU A 418 60.66 -12.83 6.35
CA GLU A 418 61.30 -11.72 7.08
C GLU A 418 62.13 -10.88 6.10
N GLY A 419 62.23 -9.55 6.28
CA GLY A 419 63.09 -8.72 5.43
C GLY A 419 63.02 -7.21 5.65
N ILE A 420 63.94 -6.69 6.49
CA ILE A 420 64.77 -5.46 6.31
C ILE A 420 64.14 -4.27 5.53
N SER A 421 64.10 -3.00 5.98
CA SER A 421 64.38 -2.28 7.25
C SER A 421 64.08 -0.76 7.04
N SER A 422 64.23 0.09 8.09
CA SER A 422 64.24 1.57 7.99
C SER A 422 62.90 2.23 7.61
N ASN A 423 62.65 3.55 7.70
CA ASN A 423 63.08 4.61 8.65
C ASN A 423 61.90 5.63 8.70
N ARG A 424 61.32 6.04 9.83
CA ARG A 424 61.81 6.89 10.93
C ARG A 424 61.79 8.41 10.67
N SER A 425 60.63 9.05 10.88
CA SER A 425 60.46 10.34 11.59
C SER A 425 58.96 10.74 11.61
N SER A 426 58.46 11.68 12.42
CA SER A 426 58.67 11.99 13.85
C SER A 426 57.54 12.93 14.31
N GLY A 427 56.77 12.63 15.37
CA GLY A 427 55.68 13.52 15.83
C GLY A 427 54.82 13.03 17.00
N VAL A 428 55.29 13.26 18.23
CA VAL A 428 54.52 13.59 19.47
C VAL A 428 53.12 12.93 19.62
N THR A 429 52.97 11.75 20.25
CA THR A 429 52.60 11.55 21.68
C THR A 429 51.36 12.36 22.17
N VAL A 430 50.38 11.80 22.88
CA VAL A 430 50.51 11.13 24.19
C VAL A 430 49.69 9.82 24.34
N THR A 431 50.27 8.92 25.12
CA THR A 431 49.90 7.54 25.50
C THR A 431 48.42 7.15 25.66
N SER A 432 48.05 6.00 25.09
CA SER A 432 47.02 5.10 25.62
C SER A 432 47.65 3.77 26.07
N LYS A 433 47.67 3.49 27.38
CA LYS A 433 48.18 2.20 27.91
C LYS A 433 47.15 1.07 27.73
N LYS A 434 47.33 0.24 26.70
CA LYS A 434 46.57 -1.01 26.54
C LYS A 434 47.39 -2.18 27.09
N GLU A 435 47.12 -2.56 28.34
CA GLU A 435 47.89 -3.56 29.09
C GLU A 435 47.51 -5.00 28.73
N PHE A 436 48.51 -5.88 28.58
CA PHE A 436 48.32 -7.31 28.30
C PHE A 436 47.97 -8.07 29.58
N VAL A 437 46.69 -8.17 29.91
CA VAL A 437 46.22 -8.99 31.05
C VAL A 437 45.89 -10.41 30.59
N LYS A 438 46.62 -11.39 31.14
CA LYS A 438 46.38 -12.83 30.95
C LYS A 438 44.90 -13.21 31.18
N LEU A 439 44.31 -13.94 30.24
CA LEU A 439 43.04 -14.64 30.46
C LEU A 439 43.21 -15.64 31.61
N LYS A 440 42.61 -15.38 32.77
CA LYS A 440 42.48 -16.35 33.86
C LYS A 440 41.17 -17.15 33.72
N PRO A 441 41.15 -18.45 34.06
CA PRO A 441 39.90 -19.22 34.12
C PRO A 441 38.95 -18.60 35.16
N GLY A 442 37.71 -18.28 34.78
CA GLY A 442 36.73 -17.75 35.75
C GLY A 442 35.43 -17.16 35.20
N GLU A 443 35.34 -16.77 33.93
CA GLU A 443 34.12 -16.09 33.42
C GLU A 443 32.83 -16.93 33.53
N LYS A 444 32.94 -18.26 33.38
CA LYS A 444 31.80 -19.17 33.60
C LYS A 444 31.31 -19.15 35.05
N SER A 445 32.19 -18.92 36.04
CA SER A 445 31.81 -18.77 37.45
C SER A 445 31.04 -17.46 37.67
N LYS A 446 31.50 -16.34 37.09
CA LYS A 446 30.78 -15.04 37.18
C LYS A 446 29.34 -15.14 36.66
N LYS A 447 29.12 -15.84 35.55
CA LYS A 447 27.77 -16.05 34.98
C LYS A 447 26.88 -16.94 35.86
N ASN A 448 27.43 -17.99 36.47
CA ASN A 448 26.68 -18.81 37.44
C ASN A 448 26.36 -18.05 38.73
N LEU A 449 27.29 -17.23 39.24
CA LEU A 449 27.05 -16.39 40.41
C LEU A 449 25.96 -15.33 40.15
N GLN A 450 25.90 -14.77 38.93
CA GLN A 450 24.80 -13.89 38.55
C GLN A 450 23.47 -14.66 38.50
N LEU A 451 23.43 -15.84 37.86
CA LEU A 451 22.23 -16.67 37.79
C LEU A 451 21.70 -17.06 39.18
N LEU A 452 22.58 -17.35 40.15
CA LEU A 452 22.18 -17.57 41.55
C LEU A 452 21.53 -16.32 42.18
N LYS A 453 22.09 -15.13 41.96
CA LYS A 453 21.53 -13.86 42.46
C LYS A 453 20.18 -13.56 41.83
N ASP A 454 20.04 -13.80 40.53
CA ASP A 454 18.78 -13.60 39.80
C ASP A 454 17.71 -14.56 40.35
N MET A 455 18.04 -15.83 40.54
CA MET A 455 17.13 -16.84 41.12
C MET A 455 16.78 -16.54 42.59
N GLN A 456 17.73 -16.08 43.40
CA GLN A 456 17.50 -15.64 44.78
C GLN A 456 16.61 -14.39 44.83
N THR A 457 16.74 -13.49 43.85
CA THR A 457 15.87 -12.30 43.71
C THR A 457 14.44 -12.72 43.36
N ILE A 458 14.26 -13.70 42.48
CA ILE A 458 12.95 -14.28 42.15
C ILE A 458 12.31 -14.95 43.38
N GLN A 459 13.04 -15.78 44.14
CA GLN A 459 12.54 -16.33 45.41
C GLN A 459 12.16 -15.22 46.41
N SER A 460 13.01 -14.20 46.55
CA SER A 460 12.77 -13.06 47.44
C SER A 460 11.61 -12.15 47.00
N SER A 461 11.17 -12.27 45.74
CA SER A 461 9.96 -11.62 45.22
C SER A 461 8.73 -12.46 45.53
N LEU A 462 8.76 -13.75 45.18
CA LEU A 462 7.67 -14.72 45.43
C LEU A 462 7.35 -14.87 46.93
N GLN A 463 8.34 -14.78 47.81
CA GLN A 463 8.12 -14.80 49.27
C GLN A 463 7.54 -13.48 49.82
N ARG A 464 7.65 -12.36 49.10
CA ARG A 464 7.00 -11.08 49.47
C ARG A 464 5.55 -11.01 49.01
N SER A 465 5.15 -11.79 48.00
CA SER A 465 3.76 -11.92 47.54
C SER A 465 2.93 -12.91 48.35
N ASN A 466 3.30 -13.22 49.59
CA ASN A 466 2.41 -13.89 50.54
C ASN A 466 1.34 -12.90 50.97
N LEU A 467 0.25 -12.81 50.20
CA LEU A 467 -0.97 -12.14 50.65
C LEU A 467 -1.44 -12.82 51.93
N CYS A 468 -1.63 -12.03 52.99
CA CYS A 468 -2.36 -12.48 54.15
C CYS A 468 -3.84 -12.63 53.74
N TRP A 469 -4.33 -13.87 53.77
CA TRP A 469 -5.77 -14.13 53.79
C TRP A 469 -6.19 -14.21 55.26
N ASP A 470 -6.37 -13.05 55.88
CA ASP A 470 -7.14 -12.95 57.12
C ASP A 470 -8.59 -13.42 56.86
N TYR A 471 -9.21 -14.00 57.88
CA TYR A 471 -10.37 -14.89 57.78
C TYR A 471 -11.57 -14.38 58.60
#